data_AF-A0A2T7SP55-F1
#
_entry.id   AF-A0A2T7SP55-F1
#
_cell.length_a   1.000
_cell.length_b   1.000
_cell.length_c   1.000
_cell.angle_alpha   90.00
_cell.angle_beta   90.00
_cell.angle_gamma   90.00
#
_symmetry.space_group_name_H-M   'P 1'
#
loop_
_entity.id
_entity.type
_entity.pdbx_description
1 polymer ?
#
loop_
_entity_poly.entity_id
_entity_poly.type
_entity_poly.pdbx_seq_one_letter_code
_entity_poly.pdbx_strand_id
1 'polypeptide(L)'
;MSDSISVRITLDSYDLMHPREKQTQVYVQIPEVARVSYMLPAERFQGLKDRAWPEVLDVADEHYERGWAVEDSTTVAARAAVRAWLRDDANRDEMQAAFEADHARRDPVARKLLEENERLRARVAELEQLAVAARALHVQYPDSEHCQHDGESWPCPTVEALNAHNTAPGPDGEADRIVAYRNSDRPGVLLCREHGDGWVGLTPLTSEDLPDGGLCTWGWPKSEQCGRDVLITEAGDPR
;
A
#
# COMPACT_ATOMS: atom_id res chain seq x y z
N MET A 1 18.26 -14.21 19.31
CA MET A 1 18.26 -13.45 18.05
C MET A 1 16.81 -13.33 17.64
N SER A 2 16.34 -12.22 17.08
CA SER A 2 14.95 -12.13 16.61
C SER A 2 14.74 -13.09 15.45
N ASP A 3 13.60 -13.78 15.43
CA ASP A 3 13.23 -14.75 14.38
C ASP A 3 12.74 -14.06 13.09
N SER A 4 12.74 -12.73 13.04
CA SER A 4 12.26 -11.93 11.91
C SER A 4 13.40 -11.20 11.20
N ILE A 5 13.29 -11.08 9.88
CA ILE A 5 14.18 -10.26 9.06
C ILE A 5 14.14 -8.82 9.57
N SER A 6 15.32 -8.22 9.73
CA SER A 6 15.48 -6.82 10.12
C SER A 6 16.28 -6.07 9.07
N VAL A 7 15.63 -5.10 8.44
CA VAL A 7 16.25 -4.12 7.57
C VAL A 7 16.27 -2.79 8.31
N ARG A 8 17.44 -2.16 8.44
CA ARG A 8 17.59 -0.83 9.05
C ARG A 8 18.41 0.07 8.14
N ILE A 9 17.82 1.21 7.80
CA ILE A 9 18.54 2.29 7.14
C ILE A 9 18.85 3.35 8.19
N THR A 10 20.12 3.73 8.28
CA THR A 10 20.56 4.88 9.08
C THR A 10 21.09 5.91 8.10
N LEU A 11 20.32 6.98 7.91
CA LEU A 11 20.69 8.10 7.06
C LEU A 11 21.77 8.94 7.77
N ASP A 12 22.71 9.47 6.98
CA ASP A 12 23.70 10.49 7.37
C ASP A 12 24.73 10.09 8.44
N SER A 13 25.49 9.03 8.16
CA SER A 13 26.79 8.79 8.82
C SER A 13 27.93 9.49 8.07
N TYR A 14 28.94 9.96 8.78
CA TYR A 14 30.16 10.49 8.16
C TYR A 14 31.13 9.34 7.84
N ASP A 15 31.71 9.35 6.63
CA ASP A 15 32.85 8.48 6.33
C ASP A 15 34.05 8.92 7.18
N LEU A 16 34.66 7.99 7.92
CA LEU A 16 35.90 8.26 8.66
C LEU A 16 37.07 8.57 7.72
N MET A 17 37.03 8.05 6.49
CA MET A 17 38.03 8.28 5.45
C MET A 17 37.77 9.56 4.65
N HIS A 18 36.50 9.95 4.50
CA HIS A 18 36.07 11.17 3.81
C HIS A 18 35.08 11.97 4.67
N PRO A 19 35.53 12.67 5.73
CA PRO A 19 34.65 13.33 6.70
C PRO A 19 33.73 14.43 6.13
N ARG A 20 33.95 14.82 4.87
CA ARG A 20 33.13 15.80 4.15
C ARG A 20 32.00 15.15 3.35
N GLU A 21 32.04 13.83 3.17
CA GLU A 21 31.06 13.07 2.42
C GLU A 21 30.08 12.38 3.36
N LYS A 22 28.79 12.59 3.09
CA LYS A 22 27.72 11.87 3.79
C LYS A 22 27.58 10.48 3.18
N GLN A 23 27.53 9.48 4.05
CA GLN A 23 27.22 8.10 3.68
C GLN A 23 25.95 7.64 4.38
N THR A 24 25.15 6.87 3.66
CA THR A 24 23.99 6.15 4.21
C THR A 24 24.43 4.75 4.58
N GLN A 25 24.24 4.37 5.84
CA GLN A 25 24.44 3.01 6.28
C GLN A 25 23.17 2.20 6.01
N VAL A 26 23.32 1.17 5.19
CA VAL A 26 22.31 0.14 4.97
C VAL A 26 22.68 -1.08 5.79
N TYR A 27 21.80 -1.48 6.71
CA TYR A 27 21.99 -2.63 7.58
C TYR A 27 20.92 -3.67 7.30
N VAL A 28 21.33 -4.92 7.12
CA VAL A 28 20.42 -6.05 6.87
C VAL A 28 20.82 -7.22 7.76
N GLN A 29 19.83 -7.80 8.42
CA GLN A 29 19.96 -9.01 9.22
C GLN A 29 18.86 -9.98 8.81
N ILE A 30 19.26 -11.13 8.28
CA ILE A 30 18.38 -12.22 7.90
C ILE A 30 18.69 -13.37 8.86
N PRO A 31 17.71 -13.81 9.68
CA PRO A 31 17.89 -14.94 10.59
C PRO A 31 18.46 -16.15 9.86
N GLU A 32 19.41 -16.84 10.50
CA GLU A 32 20.06 -18.07 9.98
C GLU A 32 20.89 -17.91 8.70
N VAL A 33 20.81 -16.78 8.00
CA VAL A 33 21.57 -16.50 6.78
C VAL A 33 22.82 -15.68 7.12
N ALA A 34 22.66 -14.38 7.41
CA ALA A 34 23.77 -13.50 7.75
C ALA A 34 23.32 -12.13 8.25
N ARG A 35 24.30 -11.37 8.76
CA ARG A 35 24.20 -9.95 9.07
C ARG A 35 25.21 -9.19 8.24
N VAL A 36 24.75 -8.19 7.49
CA VAL A 36 25.59 -7.40 6.59
C VAL A 36 25.31 -5.91 6.76
N SER A 37 26.33 -5.10 6.48
CA SER A 37 26.20 -3.65 6.40
C SER A 37 26.92 -3.14 5.16
N TYR A 38 26.29 -2.14 4.53
CA TYR A 38 26.81 -1.41 3.39
C TYR A 38 26.86 0.07 3.76
N MET A 39 27.92 0.74 3.32
CA MET A 39 28.05 2.18 3.35
C MET A 39 27.96 2.67 1.92
N LEU A 40 26.90 3.42 1.61
CA LEU A 40 26.68 3.99 0.28
C LEU A 40 26.87 5.50 0.34
N PRO A 41 27.50 6.13 -0.66
CA PRO A 41 27.48 7.58 -0.79
C PRO A 41 26.02 8.07 -0.79
N ALA A 42 25.74 9.15 -0.04
CA ALA A 42 24.37 9.63 0.14
C ALA A 42 23.66 9.93 -1.19
N GLU A 43 24.37 10.53 -2.16
CA GLU A 43 23.83 10.79 -3.50
C GLU A 43 23.43 9.51 -4.23
N ARG A 44 24.23 8.45 -4.10
CA ARG A 44 23.91 7.15 -4.71
C ARG A 44 22.68 6.54 -4.04
N PHE A 45 22.58 6.59 -2.72
CA PHE A 45 21.40 6.10 -2.00
C PHE A 45 20.14 6.90 -2.35
N GLN A 46 20.23 8.21 -2.55
CA GLN A 46 19.09 9.03 -2.95
C GLN A 46 18.49 8.58 -4.30
N GLY A 47 19.32 8.11 -5.24
CA GLY A 47 18.85 7.52 -6.50
C GLY A 47 18.21 6.12 -6.37
N LEU A 48 18.29 5.51 -5.19
CA LEU A 48 17.80 4.15 -4.91
C LEU A 48 16.58 4.13 -3.97
N LYS A 49 16.24 5.26 -3.34
CA LYS A 49 15.21 5.32 -2.28
C LYS A 49 13.82 4.86 -2.73
N ASP A 50 13.53 4.98 -4.02
CA ASP A 50 12.22 4.63 -4.62
C ASP A 50 12.22 3.23 -5.27
N ARG A 51 13.32 2.47 -5.16
CA ARG A 51 13.43 1.11 -5.70
C ARG A 51 12.98 0.06 -4.70
N ALA A 52 12.64 -1.13 -5.22
CA ALA A 52 12.43 -2.30 -4.38
C ALA A 52 13.71 -2.63 -3.60
N TRP A 53 13.56 -3.01 -2.35
CA TRP A 53 14.68 -3.15 -1.43
C TRP A 53 15.72 -4.21 -1.84
N PRO A 54 15.32 -5.37 -2.39
CA PRO A 54 16.28 -6.32 -2.95
C PRO A 54 17.18 -5.71 -4.03
N GLU A 55 16.66 -4.80 -4.86
CA GLU A 55 17.46 -4.12 -5.89
C GLU A 55 18.46 -3.12 -5.29
N VAL A 56 18.12 -2.49 -4.16
CA VAL A 56 19.04 -1.62 -3.44
C VAL A 56 20.28 -2.41 -3.00
N LEU A 57 20.08 -3.66 -2.54
CA LEU A 57 21.18 -4.55 -2.16
C LEU A 57 21.98 -5.03 -3.37
N ASP A 58 21.32 -5.32 -4.50
CA ASP A 58 22.02 -5.67 -5.75
C ASP A 58 22.97 -4.53 -6.17
N VAL A 59 22.53 -3.26 -6.10
CA VAL A 59 23.36 -2.09 -6.41
C VAL A 59 24.43 -1.84 -5.35
N ALA A 60 24.15 -2.14 -4.08
CA ALA A 60 25.12 -2.00 -3.00
C ALA A 60 26.25 -3.02 -3.15
N ASP A 61 25.93 -4.26 -3.45
CA ASP A 61 26.91 -5.31 -3.74
C ASP A 61 27.81 -4.93 -4.93
N GLU A 62 27.22 -4.46 -6.03
CA GLU A 62 27.98 -4.00 -7.20
C GLU A 62 28.94 -2.84 -6.86
N HIS A 63 28.51 -1.92 -5.98
CA HIS A 63 29.37 -0.82 -5.53
C HIS A 63 30.64 -1.33 -4.85
N TYR A 64 30.51 -2.34 -4.00
CA TYR A 64 31.61 -2.90 -3.24
C TYR A 64 32.52 -3.80 -4.07
N GLU A 65 31.97 -4.56 -5.03
CA GLU A 65 32.77 -5.36 -5.98
C GLU A 65 33.67 -4.50 -6.88
N ARG A 66 33.23 -3.27 -7.20
CA ARG A 66 33.97 -2.34 -8.06
C ARG A 66 35.11 -1.58 -7.35
N GLY A 67 35.38 -1.91 -6.08
CA GLY A 67 36.74 -1.76 -5.55
C GLY A 67 37.03 -0.55 -4.68
N TRP A 68 36.33 -0.39 -3.55
CA TRP A 68 36.65 0.69 -2.60
C TRP A 68 36.76 0.26 -1.12
N ALA A 69 36.55 -1.01 -0.78
CA ALA A 69 36.70 -1.49 0.60
C ALA A 69 37.65 -2.71 0.68
N VAL A 70 38.62 -2.61 1.59
CA VAL A 70 39.35 -3.80 2.08
C VAL A 70 38.42 -4.48 3.07
N GLU A 71 37.85 -5.60 2.66
CA GLU A 71 36.91 -6.37 3.48
C GLU A 71 37.57 -7.63 4.02
N ASP A 72 37.26 -7.95 5.27
CA ASP A 72 37.65 -9.23 5.84
C ASP A 72 36.84 -10.36 5.18
N SER A 73 37.39 -11.57 5.18
CA SER A 73 36.77 -12.74 4.54
C SER A 73 35.38 -13.08 5.09
N THR A 74 35.10 -12.70 6.35
CA THR A 74 33.80 -12.94 7.00
C THR A 74 32.74 -12.01 6.42
N THR A 75 33.05 -10.73 6.24
CA THR A 75 32.15 -9.76 5.61
C THR A 75 31.82 -10.17 4.17
N VAL A 76 32.82 -10.60 3.41
CA VAL A 76 32.63 -11.09 2.04
C VAL A 76 31.73 -12.33 2.02
N ALA A 77 31.97 -13.30 2.91
CA ALA A 77 31.16 -14.51 3.02
C ALA A 77 29.71 -14.21 3.43
N ALA A 78 29.50 -13.28 4.36
CA ALA A 78 28.18 -12.86 4.81
C ALA A 78 27.35 -12.24 3.67
N ARG A 79 27.96 -11.36 2.87
CA ARG A 79 27.27 -10.77 1.70
C ARG A 79 26.99 -11.79 0.61
N ALA A 80 27.93 -12.71 0.35
CA ALA A 80 27.70 -13.81 -0.57
C ALA A 80 26.53 -14.69 -0.14
N ALA A 81 26.37 -14.95 1.16
CA ALA A 81 25.23 -15.69 1.71
C ALA A 81 23.90 -14.94 1.51
N VAL A 82 23.85 -13.64 1.80
CA VAL A 82 22.66 -12.80 1.54
C VAL A 82 22.30 -12.81 0.06
N ARG A 83 23.28 -12.63 -0.83
CA ARG A 83 23.04 -12.65 -2.28
C ARG A 83 22.53 -14.00 -2.75
N ALA A 84 23.09 -15.09 -2.23
CA ALA A 84 22.63 -16.43 -2.57
C ALA A 84 21.17 -16.65 -2.13
N TRP A 85 20.80 -16.14 -0.96
CA TRP A 85 19.43 -16.18 -0.44
C TRP A 85 18.46 -15.34 -1.29
N LEU A 86 18.86 -14.15 -1.73
CA LEU A 86 18.06 -13.26 -2.58
C LEU A 86 17.88 -13.72 -4.04
N ARG A 87 18.39 -14.89 -4.41
CA ARG A 87 18.13 -15.50 -5.73
C ARG A 87 16.72 -16.09 -5.85
N ASP A 88 16.07 -16.36 -4.73
CA ASP A 88 14.68 -16.82 -4.69
C ASP A 88 13.75 -15.61 -4.62
N ASP A 89 12.75 -15.55 -5.49
CA ASP A 89 11.79 -14.45 -5.53
C ASP A 89 10.96 -14.36 -4.25
N ALA A 90 10.63 -15.49 -3.62
CA ALA A 90 9.90 -15.49 -2.34
C ALA A 90 10.71 -14.81 -1.23
N ASN A 91 12.04 -14.96 -1.25
CA ASN A 91 12.93 -14.31 -0.31
C ASN A 91 13.06 -12.80 -0.60
N ARG A 92 13.01 -12.40 -1.87
CA ARG A 92 12.97 -10.98 -2.27
C ARG A 92 11.69 -10.31 -1.75
N ASP A 93 10.55 -10.98 -1.88
CA ASP A 93 9.26 -10.51 -1.37
C ASP A 93 9.26 -10.42 0.16
N GLU A 94 9.78 -11.44 0.86
CA GLU A 94 9.86 -11.45 2.32
C GLU A 94 10.74 -10.28 2.83
N MET A 95 11.85 -10.01 2.16
CA MET A 95 12.72 -8.89 2.48
C MET A 95 12.04 -7.53 2.23
N GLN A 96 11.30 -7.39 1.13
CA GLN A 96 10.54 -6.18 0.84
C GLN A 96 9.48 -5.93 1.93
N ALA A 97 8.70 -6.95 2.29
CA ALA A 97 7.71 -6.87 3.35
C ALA A 97 8.33 -6.51 4.71
N ALA A 98 9.50 -7.07 5.03
CA ALA A 98 10.23 -6.75 6.26
C ALA A 98 10.71 -5.29 6.30
N PHE A 99 11.16 -4.75 5.16
CA PHE A 99 11.54 -3.34 5.03
C PHE A 99 10.33 -2.42 5.20
N GLU A 100 9.23 -2.68 4.50
CA GLU A 100 7.99 -1.89 4.60
C GLU A 100 7.44 -1.88 6.03
N ALA A 101 7.45 -3.04 6.69
CA ALA A 101 7.05 -3.14 8.09
C ALA A 101 7.97 -2.31 9.01
N ASP A 102 9.29 -2.30 8.78
CA ASP A 102 10.20 -1.46 9.56
C ASP A 102 10.03 0.02 9.28
N HIS A 103 9.85 0.39 8.01
CA HIS A 103 9.60 1.77 7.59
C HIS A 103 8.31 2.30 8.23
N ALA A 104 7.23 1.54 8.16
CA ALA A 104 5.94 1.90 8.75
C ALA A 104 6.02 2.06 10.29
N ARG A 105 6.83 1.25 10.98
CA ARG A 105 7.05 1.40 12.43
C ARG A 105 7.79 2.68 12.79
N ARG A 106 8.65 3.20 11.90
CA ARG A 106 9.47 4.40 12.16
C ARG A 106 8.80 5.68 11.72
N ASP A 107 8.01 5.63 10.65
CA ASP A 107 7.29 6.79 10.15
C ASP A 107 6.19 7.19 11.16
N PRO A 108 6.19 8.44 11.65
CA PRO A 108 5.24 8.87 12.68
C PRO A 108 3.80 8.91 12.17
N VAL A 109 3.59 9.18 10.88
CA VAL A 109 2.27 9.18 10.24
C VAL A 109 1.81 7.74 10.05
N ALA A 110 2.66 6.87 9.50
CA ALA A 110 2.31 5.47 9.29
C ALA A 110 1.98 4.76 10.62
N ARG A 111 2.74 5.02 11.69
CA ARG A 111 2.44 4.50 13.03
C ARG A 111 1.07 4.97 13.52
N LYS A 112 0.75 6.26 13.39
CA LYS A 112 -0.56 6.79 13.78
C LYS A 112 -1.69 6.13 12.96
N LEU A 113 -1.48 5.93 11.67
CA LEU A 113 -2.43 5.27 10.79
C LEU A 113 -2.64 3.79 11.17
N LEU A 114 -1.58 3.08 11.53
CA LEU A 114 -1.67 1.69 12.01
C LEU A 114 -2.46 1.60 13.32
N GLU A 115 -2.17 2.48 14.29
CA GLU A 115 -2.92 2.57 15.55
C GLU A 115 -4.41 2.89 15.31
N GLU A 116 -4.69 3.82 14.39
CA GLU A 116 -6.06 4.16 14.01
C GLU A 116 -6.77 3.01 13.29
N ASN A 117 -6.08 2.28 12.42
CA ASN A 117 -6.61 1.12 11.73
C ASN A 117 -6.96 0.00 12.71
N GLU A 118 -6.09 -0.29 13.68
CA GLU A 118 -6.36 -1.26 14.74
C GLU A 118 -7.58 -0.87 15.57
N ARG A 119 -7.67 0.42 15.96
CA ARG A 119 -8.84 0.96 16.67
C ARG A 119 -10.13 0.82 15.86
N LEU A 120 -10.09 1.13 14.57
CA LEU A 120 -11.26 1.02 13.68
C LEU A 120 -11.68 -0.44 13.50
N ARG A 121 -10.73 -1.37 13.32
CA ARG A 121 -11.02 -2.82 13.25
C ARG A 121 -11.68 -3.33 14.53
N ALA A 122 -11.19 -2.91 15.69
CA ALA A 122 -11.81 -3.26 16.96
C ALA A 122 -13.25 -2.71 17.06
N ARG A 123 -13.47 -1.48 16.59
CA ARG A 123 -14.82 -0.88 16.57
C ARG A 123 -15.76 -1.59 15.61
N VAL A 124 -15.29 -1.99 14.43
CA VAL A 124 -16.07 -2.79 13.47
C VAL A 124 -16.48 -4.11 14.10
N ALA A 125 -15.53 -4.84 14.71
CA ALA A 125 -15.83 -6.11 15.38
C ALA A 125 -16.87 -5.96 16.52
N GLU A 126 -16.80 -4.87 17.30
CA GLU A 126 -17.80 -4.57 18.33
C GLU A 126 -19.19 -4.30 17.71
N LEU A 127 -19.26 -3.49 16.65
CA LEU A 127 -20.51 -3.19 15.96
C LEU A 127 -21.12 -4.42 15.30
N GLU A 128 -20.31 -5.29 14.72
CA GLU A 128 -20.75 -6.58 14.16
C GLU A 128 -21.35 -7.47 15.25
N GLN A 129 -20.73 -7.55 16.42
CA GLN A 129 -21.27 -8.28 17.57
C GLN A 129 -22.61 -7.70 18.05
N LEU A 130 -22.70 -6.37 18.16
CA LEU A 130 -23.95 -5.69 18.52
C LEU A 130 -25.05 -5.94 17.48
N ALA A 131 -24.71 -5.93 16.19
CA ALA A 131 -25.65 -6.23 15.11
C ALA A 131 -26.13 -7.69 15.18
N VAL A 132 -25.25 -8.65 15.46
CA VAL A 132 -25.63 -10.05 15.69
C VAL A 132 -26.56 -10.19 16.90
N ALA A 133 -26.24 -9.54 18.02
CA ALA A 133 -27.07 -9.57 19.23
C ALA A 133 -28.45 -8.94 18.99
N ALA A 134 -28.50 -7.80 18.31
CA ALA A 134 -29.75 -7.13 17.94
C ALA A 134 -30.62 -8.03 17.04
N ARG A 135 -30.02 -8.68 16.03
CA ARG A 135 -30.72 -9.66 15.17
C ARG A 135 -31.26 -10.84 15.99
N ALA A 136 -30.49 -11.40 16.91
CA ALA A 136 -30.93 -12.52 17.75
C ALA A 136 -32.15 -12.14 18.62
N LEU A 137 -32.16 -10.94 19.20
CA LEU A 137 -33.31 -10.44 19.97
C LEU A 137 -34.57 -10.30 19.11
N HIS A 138 -34.43 -9.85 17.85
CA HIS A 138 -35.57 -9.69 16.93
C HIS A 138 -36.10 -11.04 16.40
N VAL A 139 -35.25 -12.08 16.28
CA VAL A 139 -35.69 -13.42 15.89
C VAL A 139 -36.48 -14.12 17.01
N GLN A 140 -36.17 -13.84 18.28
CA GLN A 140 -36.82 -14.51 19.41
C GLN A 140 -38.27 -14.08 19.63
N TYR A 141 -38.68 -12.97 19.04
CA TYR A 141 -40.05 -12.47 19.16
C TYR A 141 -40.65 -12.02 17.83
N PRO A 142 -40.92 -12.93 16.87
CA PRO A 142 -41.62 -12.58 15.64
C PRO A 142 -43.03 -12.00 15.91
N ASP A 143 -43.58 -12.29 17.09
CA ASP A 143 -44.96 -11.97 17.50
C ASP A 143 -45.02 -11.00 18.71
N SER A 144 -43.89 -10.44 19.16
CA SER A 144 -43.89 -9.51 20.31
C SER A 144 -44.66 -8.24 19.99
N GLU A 145 -45.52 -7.82 20.93
CA GLU A 145 -46.26 -6.54 20.89
C GLU A 145 -45.33 -5.33 20.69
N HIS A 146 -44.02 -5.45 20.92
CA HIS A 146 -43.05 -4.37 20.71
C HIS A 146 -42.54 -4.21 19.27
N CYS A 147 -42.77 -5.20 18.39
CA CYS A 147 -42.54 -5.07 16.94
C CYS A 147 -43.85 -4.90 16.16
N GLN A 148 -44.95 -4.58 16.85
CA GLN A 148 -46.19 -4.14 16.22
C GLN A 148 -46.06 -2.67 15.82
N HIS A 149 -45.38 -2.41 14.71
CA HIS A 149 -45.84 -1.32 13.86
C HIS A 149 -47.07 -1.83 13.09
N ASP A 150 -48.25 -1.58 13.67
CA ASP A 150 -49.60 -1.40 13.10
C ASP A 150 -49.88 -1.82 11.62
N GLY A 151 -49.46 -3.02 11.19
CA GLY A 151 -49.89 -3.63 9.92
C GLY A 151 -48.84 -3.80 8.82
N GLU A 152 -47.54 -3.65 9.12
CA GLU A 152 -46.49 -3.89 8.12
C GLU A 152 -46.12 -5.38 7.98
N SER A 153 -45.72 -5.79 6.76
CA SER A 153 -45.32 -7.18 6.46
C SER A 153 -43.90 -7.47 6.95
N TRP A 154 -43.70 -8.62 7.60
CA TRP A 154 -42.38 -9.10 8.03
C TRP A 154 -41.46 -9.44 6.82
N PRO A 155 -40.13 -9.22 6.90
CA PRO A 155 -39.34 -8.66 8.02
C PRO A 155 -39.66 -7.19 8.31
N CYS A 156 -39.71 -6.80 9.59
CA CYS A 156 -39.97 -5.40 9.93
C CYS A 156 -38.86 -4.48 9.36
N PRO A 157 -39.14 -3.17 9.13
CA PRO A 157 -38.17 -2.25 8.53
C PRO A 157 -36.82 -2.18 9.25
N THR A 158 -36.78 -2.44 10.56
CA THR A 158 -35.53 -2.53 11.32
C THR A 158 -34.68 -3.73 10.90
N VAL A 159 -35.28 -4.90 10.71
CA VAL A 159 -34.58 -6.11 10.22
C VAL A 159 -34.21 -5.94 8.75
N GLU A 160 -35.08 -5.33 7.95
CA GLU A 160 -34.78 -5.03 6.55
C GLU A 160 -33.61 -4.04 6.42
N ALA A 161 -33.56 -2.97 7.23
CA ALA A 161 -32.45 -2.02 7.26
C ALA A 161 -31.13 -2.68 7.72
N LEU A 162 -31.17 -3.56 8.73
CA LEU A 162 -30.00 -4.32 9.19
C LEU A 162 -29.49 -5.31 8.12
N ASN A 163 -30.38 -5.86 7.29
CA ASN A 163 -30.01 -6.74 6.18
C ASN A 163 -29.54 -5.96 4.94
N ALA A 164 -30.20 -4.84 4.64
CA ALA A 164 -29.80 -3.93 3.58
C ALA A 164 -28.39 -3.40 3.80
N HIS A 165 -27.99 -3.08 5.03
CA HIS A 165 -26.61 -2.68 5.34
C HIS A 165 -25.55 -3.77 5.14
N ASN A 166 -25.93 -5.06 5.12
CA ASN A 166 -25.02 -6.15 4.78
C ASN A 166 -24.93 -6.44 3.27
N THR A 167 -25.87 -5.91 2.48
CA THR A 167 -26.03 -6.30 1.06
C THR A 167 -25.98 -5.11 0.10
N ALA A 168 -26.18 -3.89 0.60
CA ALA A 168 -25.99 -2.68 -0.17
C ALA A 168 -24.50 -2.46 -0.40
N PRO A 169 -24.05 -2.29 -1.65
CA PRO A 169 -22.81 -1.55 -1.88
C PRO A 169 -22.97 -0.22 -1.14
N GLY A 170 -21.98 0.20 -0.35
CA GLY A 170 -22.07 1.46 0.37
C GLY A 170 -22.45 2.63 -0.56
N PRO A 171 -22.84 3.80 -0.02
CA PRO A 171 -23.08 5.01 -0.83
C PRO A 171 -21.89 5.41 -1.73
N ASP A 172 -20.73 4.79 -1.50
CA ASP A 172 -19.50 4.91 -2.27
C ASP A 172 -19.47 4.01 -3.53
N GLY A 173 -20.45 3.13 -3.70
CA GLY A 173 -20.46 2.10 -4.75
C GLY A 173 -20.56 2.63 -6.18
N GLU A 174 -21.05 3.86 -6.38
CA GLU A 174 -21.00 4.53 -7.68
C GLU A 174 -19.71 5.32 -7.86
N ALA A 175 -19.23 6.00 -6.80
CA ALA A 175 -17.95 6.71 -6.80
C ALA A 175 -16.74 5.78 -7.01
N ASP A 176 -16.83 4.54 -6.53
CA ASP A 176 -15.81 3.51 -6.72
C ASP A 176 -15.87 2.82 -8.08
N ARG A 177 -16.96 2.99 -8.85
CA ARG A 177 -17.04 2.52 -10.24
C ARG A 177 -16.50 3.52 -11.25
N ILE A 178 -16.28 4.78 -10.84
CA ILE A 178 -15.73 5.81 -11.71
C ILE A 178 -14.23 5.55 -11.89
N VAL A 179 -13.81 5.27 -13.12
CA VAL A 179 -12.40 5.05 -13.47
C VAL A 179 -11.75 6.29 -14.08
N ALA A 180 -12.56 7.16 -14.70
CA ALA A 180 -12.09 8.38 -15.36
C ALA A 180 -13.19 9.45 -15.44
N TYR A 181 -12.81 10.61 -15.94
CA TYR A 181 -13.69 11.72 -16.25
C TYR A 181 -13.46 12.21 -17.68
N ARG A 182 -14.53 12.42 -18.44
CA ARG A 182 -14.51 12.99 -19.79
C ARG A 182 -14.82 14.48 -19.75
N ASN A 183 -14.04 15.28 -20.46
CA ASN A 183 -14.39 16.68 -20.69
C ASN A 183 -15.33 16.80 -21.90
N SER A 184 -16.60 17.09 -21.66
CA SER A 184 -17.61 17.20 -22.72
C SER A 184 -17.37 18.39 -23.67
N ASP A 185 -16.68 19.43 -23.21
CA ASP A 185 -16.34 20.60 -24.03
C ASP A 185 -15.08 20.40 -24.87
N ARG A 186 -14.28 19.36 -24.58
CA ARG A 186 -13.02 19.05 -25.26
C ARG A 186 -12.95 17.56 -25.61
N PRO A 187 -13.49 17.16 -26.78
CA PRO A 187 -13.42 15.79 -27.24
C PRO A 187 -11.99 15.25 -27.22
N GLY A 188 -11.80 14.06 -26.66
CA GLY A 188 -10.50 13.40 -26.54
C GLY A 188 -9.72 13.71 -25.25
N VAL A 189 -10.21 14.61 -24.38
CA VAL A 189 -9.61 14.84 -23.06
C VAL A 189 -10.20 13.88 -22.03
N LEU A 190 -9.33 13.04 -21.46
CA LEU A 190 -9.63 12.10 -20.39
C LEU A 190 -8.80 12.45 -19.15
N LEU A 191 -9.45 12.44 -17.98
CA LEU A 191 -8.81 12.71 -16.70
C LEU A 191 -8.98 11.50 -15.79
N CYS A 192 -7.90 11.04 -15.13
CA CYS A 192 -8.01 10.00 -14.11
C CYS A 192 -8.79 10.51 -12.89
N ARG A 193 -9.20 9.62 -11.98
CA ARG A 193 -9.94 9.99 -10.75
C ARG A 193 -9.31 11.20 -10.05
N GLU A 194 -8.00 11.16 -9.81
CA GLU A 194 -7.26 12.21 -9.11
C GLU A 194 -7.33 13.59 -9.80
N HIS A 195 -7.36 13.63 -11.14
CA HIS A 195 -7.34 14.89 -11.89
C HIS A 195 -8.71 15.39 -12.33
N GLY A 196 -9.73 14.53 -12.32
CA GLY A 196 -11.09 14.89 -12.71
C GLY A 196 -12.07 15.06 -11.55
N ASP A 197 -11.78 14.47 -10.39
CA ASP A 197 -12.71 14.54 -9.26
C ASP A 197 -12.93 15.98 -8.77
N GLY A 198 -14.20 16.32 -8.51
CA GLY A 198 -14.61 17.66 -8.09
C GLY A 198 -14.66 18.75 -9.17
N TRP A 199 -14.35 18.45 -10.44
CA TRP A 199 -14.43 19.44 -11.52
C TRP A 199 -15.84 19.53 -12.12
N VAL A 200 -16.39 20.75 -12.16
CA VAL A 200 -17.70 21.01 -12.77
C VAL A 200 -17.64 20.84 -14.29
N GLY A 201 -18.65 20.16 -14.85
CA GLY A 201 -18.80 19.98 -16.30
C GLY A 201 -18.09 18.75 -16.87
N LEU A 202 -17.45 17.94 -16.02
CA LEU A 202 -16.94 16.64 -16.42
C LEU A 202 -18.01 15.56 -16.31
N THR A 203 -17.98 14.60 -17.24
CA THR A 203 -18.84 13.43 -17.20
C THR A 203 -18.05 12.26 -16.60
N PRO A 204 -18.50 11.68 -15.47
CA PRO A 204 -17.86 10.49 -14.91
C PRO A 204 -17.98 9.32 -15.88
N LEU A 205 -16.94 8.51 -15.97
CA LEU A 205 -16.88 7.31 -16.81
C LEU A 205 -16.57 6.10 -15.93
N THR A 206 -17.30 5.02 -16.18
CA THR A 206 -17.07 3.69 -15.61
C THR A 206 -16.20 2.85 -16.53
N SER A 207 -15.82 1.64 -16.08
CA SER A 207 -15.10 0.68 -16.93
C SER A 207 -15.89 0.27 -18.18
N GLU A 208 -17.22 0.30 -18.12
CA GLU A 208 -18.10 -0.01 -19.26
C GLU A 208 -18.07 1.10 -20.33
N ASP A 209 -17.79 2.34 -19.94
CA ASP A 209 -17.75 3.49 -20.85
C ASP A 209 -16.42 3.62 -21.62
N LEU A 210 -15.40 2.85 -21.24
CA LEU A 210 -14.05 2.87 -21.79
C LEU A 210 -13.49 1.44 -21.99
N PRO A 211 -14.15 0.57 -22.78
CA PRO A 211 -13.74 -0.85 -22.88
C PRO A 211 -12.29 -1.08 -23.35
N ASP A 212 -11.71 -0.12 -24.08
CA ASP A 212 -10.32 -0.16 -24.59
C ASP A 212 -9.32 0.62 -23.71
N GLY A 213 -9.81 1.21 -22.61
CA GLY A 213 -9.05 2.09 -21.75
C GLY A 213 -8.69 3.46 -22.31
N GLY A 214 -7.65 4.09 -21.76
CA GLY A 214 -7.23 5.43 -22.18
C GLY A 214 -6.15 6.05 -21.28
N LEU A 215 -5.51 7.12 -21.74
CA LEU A 215 -4.49 7.82 -20.94
C LEU A 215 -5.02 9.14 -20.40
N CYS A 216 -4.69 9.44 -19.14
CA CYS A 216 -4.96 10.74 -18.56
C CYS A 216 -4.14 11.83 -19.26
N THR A 217 -4.83 12.78 -19.89
CA THR A 217 -4.23 13.87 -20.68
C THR A 217 -4.00 15.15 -19.85
N TRP A 218 -4.09 15.07 -18.52
CA TRP A 218 -3.83 16.22 -17.66
C TRP A 218 -2.39 16.72 -17.86
N GLY A 219 -2.23 18.05 -17.99
CA GLY A 219 -0.94 18.71 -18.20
C GLY A 219 -0.46 18.79 -19.65
N TRP A 220 -1.17 18.19 -20.61
CA TRP A 220 -0.79 18.29 -22.03
C TRP A 220 -1.16 19.67 -22.61
N PRO A 221 -0.29 20.34 -23.41
CA PRO A 221 1.06 19.96 -23.82
C PRO A 221 2.19 20.71 -23.04
N LYS A 222 1.90 21.38 -21.93
CA LYS A 222 2.80 22.40 -21.34
C LYS A 222 3.31 22.12 -19.91
N SER A 223 3.00 20.99 -19.28
CA SER A 223 3.48 20.65 -17.93
C SER A 223 3.80 19.16 -17.75
N GLU A 224 4.16 18.76 -16.53
CA GLU A 224 4.24 17.36 -16.09
C GLU A 224 2.95 16.64 -16.48
N GLN A 225 3.06 15.73 -17.43
CA GLN A 225 1.91 15.01 -17.98
C GLN A 225 1.57 13.89 -17.01
N CYS A 226 0.29 13.75 -16.65
CA CYS A 226 -0.12 12.64 -15.81
C CYS A 226 0.15 11.30 -16.51
N GLY A 227 -0.35 11.12 -17.73
CA GLY A 227 -0.10 9.92 -18.55
C GLY A 227 -0.57 8.61 -17.93
N ARG A 228 -1.24 8.65 -16.77
CA ARG A 228 -1.74 7.47 -16.07
C ARG A 228 -2.79 6.79 -16.94
N ASP A 229 -2.61 5.50 -17.17
CA ASP A 229 -3.63 4.67 -17.81
C ASP A 229 -4.87 4.64 -16.90
N VAL A 230 -6.02 5.01 -17.45
CA VAL A 230 -7.27 5.00 -16.70
C VAL A 230 -7.95 3.63 -16.73
N LEU A 231 -7.40 2.65 -17.48
CA LEU A 231 -7.89 1.27 -17.53
C LEU A 231 -6.84 0.26 -18.09
N ILE A 232 -6.10 -0.37 -17.18
CA ILE A 232 -5.80 -1.82 -17.20
C ILE A 232 -5.72 -2.25 -15.73
N THR A 233 -6.84 -2.64 -15.13
CA THR A 233 -6.77 -3.60 -14.01
C THR A 233 -7.10 -4.95 -14.61
N GLU A 234 -6.07 -5.67 -15.04
CA GLU A 234 -6.17 -7.12 -15.14
C GLU A 234 -6.64 -7.60 -13.76
N ALA A 235 -7.80 -8.25 -13.76
CA ALA A 235 -8.39 -8.81 -12.56
C ALA A 235 -7.41 -9.81 -11.93
N GLY A 236 -6.74 -9.42 -10.85
CA GLY A 236 -5.98 -10.35 -10.03
C GLY A 236 -4.69 -9.82 -9.43
N ASP A 237 -4.74 -8.74 -8.64
CA ASP A 237 -3.85 -8.65 -7.48
C ASP A 237 -4.52 -7.81 -6.38
N PRO A 238 -4.93 -8.41 -5.25
CA PRO A 238 -5.53 -7.68 -4.15
C PRO A 238 -4.43 -6.93 -3.40
N ARG A 239 -4.48 -5.59 -3.45
CA ARG A 239 -3.85 -4.72 -2.45
C ARG A 239 -4.92 -4.05 -1.61
#